data_AF-A0A2P1MQZ5-F1
#
_entry.id   AF-A0A2P1MQZ5-F1
#
_cell.length_a   1.000
_cell.length_b   1.000
_cell.length_c   1.000
_cell.angle_alpha   90.00
_cell.angle_beta   90.00
_cell.angle_gamma   90.00
#
_symmetry.space_group_name_H-M   'P 1'
#
loop_
_entity.id
_entity.type
_entity.pdbx_description
1 polymer ?
#
loop_
_entity_poly.entity_id
_entity_poly.type
_entity_poly.pdbx_seq_one_letter_code
_entity_poly.pdbx_strand_id
1 'polypeptide(L)'
;YQPISYKLTTRSGYEEQFASMVRRCNNVGVRTYVDVVFNHMAADGGTYGTGGSTASPSSKSYPAVPYSSLDFNPTCGISNYNDANQVRNCELVGLRDLNQGNSYVQDMVVQFLNHLIDLGVAGFRVDAAKHMWPADLGVIYGRLKNLNTDHGFASGSKAYIVQEVIDMGGEAISKTEYTGMG
;
A
#
# COMPACT_ATOMS: atom_id res chain seq x y z
N TYR A 1 -5.49 -7.10 5.28
CA TYR A 1 -4.77 -6.03 6.02
C TYR A 1 -3.66 -6.56 6.93
N GLN A 2 -3.01 -7.68 6.61
CA GLN A 2 -1.75 -8.09 7.25
C GLN A 2 -0.83 -8.66 6.17
N PRO A 3 -0.16 -7.79 5.40
CA PRO A 3 0.65 -8.23 4.27
C PRO A 3 1.82 -9.10 4.72
N ILE A 4 2.06 -10.18 3.97
CA ILE A 4 3.27 -11.02 4.10
C ILE A 4 4.20 -10.79 2.91
N SER A 5 3.63 -10.54 1.73
CA SER A 5 4.37 -10.19 0.52
C SER A 5 3.47 -9.47 -0.48
N TYR A 6 4.05 -8.96 -1.56
CA TYR A 6 3.32 -8.35 -2.68
C TYR A 6 2.94 -9.33 -3.80
N LYS A 7 3.10 -10.65 -3.60
CA LYS A 7 2.62 -11.66 -4.54
C LYS A 7 1.10 -11.59 -4.70
N LEU A 8 0.63 -11.60 -5.94
CA LEU A 8 -0.80 -11.62 -6.27
C LEU A 8 -1.37 -13.04 -6.19
N THR A 9 -1.32 -13.64 -5.01
CA THR A 9 -1.92 -14.95 -4.73
C THR A 9 -2.62 -14.90 -3.38
N THR A 10 -3.94 -14.89 -3.45
CA THR A 10 -4.82 -14.77 -2.28
C THR A 10 -5.96 -15.78 -2.37
N ARG A 11 -6.85 -15.76 -1.40
CA ARG A 11 -8.11 -16.51 -1.48
C ARG A 11 -8.97 -16.15 -2.68
N SER A 12 -8.81 -14.95 -3.25
CA SER A 12 -9.58 -14.49 -4.41
C SER A 12 -9.02 -15.02 -5.74
N GLY A 13 -7.86 -15.67 -5.72
CA GLY A 13 -7.20 -16.21 -6.90
C GLY A 13 -5.72 -15.84 -6.99
N TYR A 14 -5.11 -16.23 -8.09
CA TYR A 14 -3.72 -15.98 -8.44
C TYR A 14 -3.60 -14.95 -9.58
N GLU A 15 -2.37 -14.53 -9.91
CA GLU A 15 -2.11 -13.36 -10.75
C GLU A 15 -2.79 -13.42 -12.12
N GLU A 16 -2.73 -14.56 -12.81
CA GLU A 16 -3.35 -14.72 -14.12
C GLU A 16 -4.88 -14.60 -14.05
N GLN A 17 -5.50 -15.01 -12.94
CA GLN A 17 -6.93 -14.83 -12.72
C GLN A 17 -7.27 -13.36 -12.45
N PHE A 18 -6.43 -12.66 -11.67
CA PHE A 18 -6.56 -11.22 -11.45
C PHE A 18 -6.41 -10.44 -12.77
N ALA A 19 -5.39 -10.73 -13.57
CA ALA A 19 -5.16 -10.12 -14.87
C ALA A 19 -6.32 -10.38 -15.84
N SER A 20 -6.85 -11.61 -15.86
CA SER A 20 -8.03 -11.98 -16.65
C SER A 20 -9.28 -11.19 -16.23
N MET A 21 -9.52 -11.06 -14.92
CA MET A 21 -10.61 -10.24 -14.38
C MET A 21 -10.47 -8.78 -14.82
N VAL A 22 -9.31 -8.16 -14.57
CA VAL A 22 -9.04 -6.75 -14.92
C VAL A 22 -9.22 -6.50 -16.42
N ARG A 23 -8.71 -7.40 -17.28
CA ARG A 23 -8.88 -7.28 -18.73
C ARG A 23 -10.34 -7.36 -19.15
N ARG A 24 -11.09 -8.33 -18.63
CA ARG A 24 -12.52 -8.49 -18.96
C ARG A 24 -13.37 -7.30 -18.47
N CYS A 25 -13.11 -6.78 -17.27
CA CYS A 25 -13.78 -5.59 -16.75
C CYS A 25 -13.49 -4.36 -17.63
N ASN A 26 -12.21 -4.12 -17.96
CA ASN A 26 -11.83 -2.99 -18.81
C ASN A 26 -12.48 -3.05 -20.20
N ASN A 27 -12.59 -4.24 -20.81
CA ASN A 27 -13.22 -4.42 -22.12
C ASN A 27 -14.72 -4.03 -22.15
N VAL A 28 -15.38 -4.01 -21.00
CA VAL A 28 -16.79 -3.58 -20.86
C VAL A 28 -16.92 -2.22 -20.18
N GLY A 29 -15.82 -1.46 -20.08
CA GLY A 29 -15.82 -0.11 -19.51
C GLY A 29 -15.92 -0.05 -17.99
N VAL A 30 -15.78 -1.18 -17.28
CA VAL A 30 -15.77 -1.25 -15.82
C VAL A 30 -14.33 -1.21 -15.32
N ARG A 31 -14.01 -0.24 -14.46
CA ARG A 31 -12.65 -0.02 -13.95
C ARG A 31 -12.44 -0.70 -12.60
N THR A 32 -11.23 -1.22 -12.39
CA THR A 32 -10.84 -1.88 -11.15
C THR A 32 -9.94 -0.96 -10.32
N TYR A 33 -10.27 -0.81 -9.03
CA TYR A 33 -9.47 -0.10 -8.05
C TYR A 33 -9.00 -1.10 -7.00
N VAL A 34 -7.69 -1.14 -6.72
CA VAL A 34 -7.11 -2.11 -5.78
C VAL A 34 -7.00 -1.49 -4.40
N ASP A 35 -7.43 -2.23 -3.38
CA ASP A 35 -7.14 -1.90 -1.98
C ASP A 35 -5.68 -2.28 -1.68
N VAL A 36 -4.83 -1.27 -1.48
CA VAL A 36 -3.39 -1.44 -1.30
C VAL A 36 -3.01 -1.15 0.15
N VAL A 37 -2.31 -2.10 0.74
CA VAL A 37 -1.89 -2.08 2.15
C VAL A 37 -0.37 -2.02 2.19
N PHE A 38 0.18 -0.81 2.34
CA PHE A 38 1.63 -0.58 2.39
C PHE A 38 2.07 0.35 3.54
N ASN A 39 1.16 0.67 4.47
CA ASN A 39 1.55 1.25 5.76
C ASN A 39 2.38 0.25 6.57
N HIS A 40 1.94 -1.00 6.59
CA HIS A 40 2.44 -2.00 7.53
C HIS A 40 2.54 -3.39 6.87
N MET A 41 3.29 -4.27 7.54
CA MET A 41 3.28 -5.71 7.30
C MET A 41 2.57 -6.43 8.46
N ALA A 42 2.43 -7.75 8.38
CA ALA A 42 1.74 -8.55 9.39
C ALA A 42 2.30 -8.34 10.82
N ALA A 43 1.47 -8.57 11.83
CA ALA A 43 1.91 -8.60 13.22
C ALA A 43 2.38 -10.01 13.61
N ASP A 44 2.82 -10.18 14.85
CA ASP A 44 3.08 -11.49 15.41
C ASP A 44 1.84 -12.41 15.28
N GLY A 45 2.06 -13.66 14.87
CA GLY A 45 1.01 -14.61 14.49
C GLY A 45 0.76 -14.69 12.97
N GLY A 46 1.13 -13.67 12.20
CA GLY A 46 1.13 -13.70 10.73
C GLY A 46 2.44 -14.23 10.16
N THR A 47 2.69 -15.54 10.24
CA THR A 47 3.97 -16.14 9.81
C THR A 47 3.93 -16.78 8.43
N TYR A 48 2.74 -16.95 7.84
CA TYR A 48 2.54 -17.60 6.55
C TYR A 48 1.47 -16.88 5.72
N GLY A 49 1.83 -16.51 4.49
CA GLY A 49 0.95 -15.85 3.55
C GLY A 49 0.24 -16.82 2.62
N THR A 50 -0.89 -16.40 2.05
CA THR A 50 -1.68 -17.18 1.08
C THR A 50 -0.91 -17.56 -0.18
N GLY A 51 0.10 -16.78 -0.57
CA GLY A 51 1.01 -17.06 -1.69
C GLY A 51 2.25 -17.89 -1.33
N GLY A 52 2.22 -18.61 -0.21
CA GLY A 52 3.31 -19.50 0.23
C GLY A 52 4.54 -18.82 0.84
N SER A 53 4.56 -17.49 0.88
CA SER A 53 5.61 -16.72 1.52
C SER A 53 5.56 -16.88 3.04
N THR A 54 6.72 -16.98 3.69
CA THR A 54 6.84 -16.96 5.16
C THR A 54 7.29 -15.59 5.65
N ALA A 55 7.07 -15.32 6.94
CA ALA A 55 7.58 -14.15 7.63
C ALA A 55 7.98 -14.48 9.06
N SER A 56 8.88 -13.68 9.63
CA SER A 56 9.15 -13.62 11.06
C SER A 56 8.87 -12.19 11.56
N PRO A 57 7.61 -11.87 11.90
CA PRO A 57 7.21 -10.51 12.25
C PRO A 57 7.95 -9.95 13.47
N SER A 58 8.26 -10.78 14.46
CA SER A 58 8.97 -10.39 15.68
C SER A 58 10.38 -9.86 15.40
N SER A 59 11.03 -10.38 14.37
CA SER A 59 12.33 -9.90 13.87
C SER A 59 12.21 -9.00 12.63
N LYS A 60 10.99 -8.56 12.28
CA LYS A 60 10.69 -7.71 11.11
C LYS A 60 11.28 -8.27 9.80
N SER A 61 11.18 -9.59 9.60
CA SER A 61 11.66 -10.26 8.40
C SER A 61 10.50 -10.70 7.50
N TYR A 62 10.49 -10.20 6.26
CA TYR A 62 9.54 -10.55 5.20
C TYR A 62 10.31 -10.88 3.90
N PRO A 63 10.91 -12.08 3.82
CA PRO A 63 11.87 -12.42 2.77
C PRO A 63 11.34 -12.38 1.33
N ALA A 64 10.02 -12.47 1.15
CA ALA A 64 9.40 -12.46 -0.18
C ALA A 64 9.24 -11.05 -0.77
N VAL A 65 9.41 -9.98 0.03
CA VAL A 65 9.57 -8.58 -0.43
C VAL A 65 11.01 -8.11 -0.25
N PRO A 66 11.91 -9.06 0.01
CA PRO A 66 12.98 -8.95 1.02
C PRO A 66 12.97 -7.69 1.91
N TYR A 67 12.01 -7.56 2.82
CA TYR A 67 12.13 -6.59 3.93
C TYR A 67 12.82 -7.20 5.15
N SER A 68 13.60 -6.37 5.82
CA SER A 68 14.36 -6.61 7.04
C SER A 68 14.00 -5.56 8.09
N SER A 69 14.53 -5.68 9.31
CA SER A 69 14.30 -4.69 10.37
C SER A 69 14.73 -3.25 10.01
N LEU A 70 15.58 -3.06 9.00
CA LEU A 70 16.03 -1.74 8.52
C LEU A 70 14.95 -0.98 7.74
N ASP A 71 13.89 -1.69 7.33
CA ASP A 71 12.85 -1.19 6.44
C ASP A 71 11.60 -0.73 7.22
N PHE A 72 11.65 -0.80 8.54
CA PHE A 72 10.55 -0.47 9.44
C PHE A 72 10.93 0.66 10.38
N ASN A 73 9.94 1.42 10.83
CA ASN A 73 10.11 2.37 11.93
C ASN A 73 10.47 1.63 13.24
N PRO A 74 11.09 2.30 14.23
CA PRO A 74 11.32 1.74 15.55
C PRO A 74 10.01 1.21 16.17
N THR A 75 10.08 0.11 16.92
CA THR A 75 8.88 -0.47 17.54
C THR A 75 8.36 0.43 18.66
N CYS A 76 7.13 0.90 18.48
CA CYS A 76 6.30 1.61 19.46
C CYS A 76 4.83 1.39 19.12
N GLY A 77 3.92 1.60 20.06
CA GLY A 77 2.48 1.53 19.82
C GLY A 77 1.84 2.91 19.72
N ILE A 78 0.72 3.00 19.00
CA ILE A 78 -0.10 4.21 18.94
C ILE A 78 -1.04 4.27 20.15
N SER A 79 -0.93 5.34 20.92
CA SER A 79 -1.68 5.64 22.14
C SER A 79 -2.18 7.08 22.22
N ASN A 80 -1.62 8.00 21.41
CA ASN A 80 -2.02 9.41 21.37
C ASN A 80 -2.23 9.90 19.93
N TYR A 81 -3.49 10.08 19.52
CA TYR A 81 -3.84 10.61 18.19
C TYR A 81 -3.63 12.13 18.03
N ASN A 82 -3.29 12.83 19.12
CA ASN A 82 -2.83 14.22 19.09
C ASN A 82 -1.30 14.35 18.91
N ASP A 83 -0.59 13.23 18.74
CA ASP A 83 0.82 13.22 18.37
C ASP A 83 0.97 12.60 16.96
N ALA A 84 1.06 13.46 15.95
CA ALA A 84 1.17 13.04 14.55
C ALA A 84 2.40 12.17 14.28
N ASN A 85 3.50 12.35 15.02
CA ASN A 85 4.69 11.52 14.87
C ASN A 85 4.42 10.10 15.36
N GLN A 86 3.71 9.96 16.47
CA GLN A 86 3.33 8.65 16.98
C GLN A 86 2.35 7.96 16.03
N VAL A 87 1.35 8.68 15.51
CA VAL A 87 0.37 8.10 14.59
C VAL A 87 1.00 7.61 13.29
N ARG A 88 2.07 8.26 12.81
CA ARG A 88 2.72 7.96 11.52
C ARG A 88 3.98 7.10 11.59
N ASN A 89 4.56 6.90 12.78
CA ASN A 89 5.82 6.16 12.93
C ASN A 89 5.73 5.00 13.93
N CYS A 90 4.56 4.75 14.54
CA CYS A 90 4.36 3.64 15.46
C CYS A 90 3.40 2.58 14.90
N GLU A 91 3.52 1.37 15.43
CA GLU A 91 2.78 0.20 15.02
C GLU A 91 1.29 0.34 15.36
N LEU A 92 0.46 0.47 14.32
CA LEU A 92 -0.99 0.40 14.43
C LEU A 92 -1.40 -1.00 14.91
N VAL A 93 -1.87 -1.10 16.15
CA VAL A 93 -2.27 -2.38 16.80
C VAL A 93 -1.24 -3.52 16.66
N GLY A 94 0.05 -3.19 16.70
CA GLY A 94 1.17 -4.14 16.63
C GLY A 94 1.55 -4.59 15.21
N LEU A 95 0.92 -4.02 14.18
CA LEU A 95 1.30 -4.24 12.78
C LEU A 95 2.66 -3.60 12.51
N ARG A 96 3.59 -4.33 11.88
CA ARG A 96 4.96 -3.85 11.69
C ARG A 96 4.98 -2.69 10.71
N ASP A 97 5.27 -1.51 11.24
CA ASP A 97 5.15 -0.23 10.54
C ASP A 97 6.32 0.03 9.60
N LEU A 98 6.08 0.08 8.29
CA LEU A 98 7.11 0.31 7.28
C LEU A 98 7.59 1.76 7.35
N ASN A 99 8.88 1.99 7.12
CA ASN A 99 9.42 3.33 7.02
C ASN A 99 9.37 3.81 5.56
N GLN A 100 8.29 4.49 5.15
CA GLN A 100 8.14 4.98 3.77
C GLN A 100 9.09 6.15 3.44
N GLY A 101 9.81 6.71 4.41
CA GLY A 101 10.91 7.65 4.17
C GLY A 101 12.20 6.97 3.68
N ASN A 102 12.30 5.64 3.81
CA ASN A 102 13.41 4.86 3.26
C ASN A 102 13.20 4.62 1.75
N SER A 103 14.17 5.02 0.93
CA SER A 103 14.11 4.89 -0.53
C SER A 103 13.90 3.45 -0.99
N TYR A 104 14.46 2.46 -0.29
CA TYR A 104 14.25 1.05 -0.63
C TYR A 104 12.80 0.63 -0.41
N VAL A 105 12.17 1.08 0.68
CA VAL A 105 10.74 0.84 0.92
C VAL A 105 9.91 1.47 -0.18
N GLN A 106 10.20 2.72 -0.53
CA GLN A 106 9.53 3.41 -1.64
C GLN A 106 9.69 2.64 -2.96
N ASP A 107 10.89 2.14 -3.28
CA ASP A 107 11.16 1.37 -4.50
C ASP A 107 10.30 0.10 -4.55
N MET A 108 10.21 -0.64 -3.45
CA MET A 108 9.42 -1.87 -3.39
C MET A 108 7.91 -1.58 -3.52
N VAL A 109 7.40 -0.52 -2.89
CA VAL A 109 6.00 -0.11 -3.02
C VAL A 109 5.71 0.37 -4.44
N VAL A 110 6.57 1.21 -5.02
CA VAL A 110 6.42 1.70 -6.40
C VAL A 110 6.44 0.55 -7.40
N GLN A 111 7.32 -0.43 -7.24
CA GLN A 111 7.35 -1.64 -8.07
C GLN A 111 6.03 -2.42 -7.99
N PHE A 112 5.51 -2.63 -6.77
CA PHE A 112 4.23 -3.30 -6.56
C PHE A 112 3.06 -2.56 -7.24
N LEU A 113 2.95 -1.24 -7.01
CA LEU A 113 1.86 -0.43 -7.59
C LEU A 113 1.98 -0.34 -9.12
N ASN A 114 3.19 -0.17 -9.66
CA ASN A 114 3.40 -0.14 -11.10
C ASN A 114 3.09 -1.48 -11.76
N HIS A 115 3.39 -2.60 -11.10
CA HIS A 115 3.00 -3.91 -11.59
C HIS A 115 1.47 -4.04 -11.70
N LEU A 116 0.71 -3.55 -10.71
CA LEU A 116 -0.75 -3.50 -10.80
C LEU A 116 -1.24 -2.60 -11.95
N ILE A 117 -0.61 -1.44 -12.17
CA ILE A 117 -0.91 -0.55 -13.30
C ILE A 117 -0.65 -1.26 -14.64
N ASP A 118 0.45 -1.99 -14.76
CA ASP A 118 0.78 -2.76 -15.96
C ASP A 118 -0.31 -3.82 -16.24
N LEU A 119 -0.88 -4.43 -15.20
CA LEU A 119 -2.02 -5.37 -15.30
C LEU A 119 -3.37 -4.69 -15.65
N GLY A 120 -3.43 -3.36 -15.65
CA GLY A 120 -4.57 -2.58 -16.14
C GLY A 120 -5.52 -2.05 -15.07
N VAL A 121 -5.11 -1.98 -13.80
CA VAL A 121 -5.92 -1.33 -12.76
C VAL A 121 -6.00 0.18 -13.02
N ALA A 122 -7.11 0.81 -12.63
CA ALA A 122 -7.35 2.23 -12.85
C ALA A 122 -6.89 3.12 -11.69
N GLY A 123 -6.61 2.51 -10.53
CA GLY A 123 -6.28 3.27 -9.33
C GLY A 123 -6.26 2.43 -8.06
N PHE A 124 -6.12 3.14 -6.94
CA PHE A 124 -5.83 2.56 -5.64
C PHE A 124 -6.68 3.18 -4.54
N ARG A 125 -7.21 2.32 -3.67
CA ARG A 125 -7.66 2.70 -2.33
C ARG A 125 -6.49 2.44 -1.39
N VAL A 126 -5.93 3.50 -0.84
CA VAL A 126 -4.74 3.44 0.03
C VAL A 126 -5.19 3.28 1.47
N ASP A 127 -4.97 2.08 2.00
CA ASP A 127 -5.26 1.70 3.38
C ASP A 127 -4.43 2.52 4.37
N ALA A 128 -5.04 2.88 5.49
CA ALA A 128 -4.36 3.51 6.62
C ALA A 128 -3.51 4.74 6.23
N ALA A 129 -3.93 5.53 5.23
CA ALA A 129 -3.15 6.67 4.73
C ALA A 129 -2.83 7.72 5.82
N LYS A 130 -3.72 7.87 6.82
CA LYS A 130 -3.49 8.69 8.02
C LYS A 130 -2.20 8.33 8.77
N HIS A 131 -1.81 7.05 8.72
CA HIS A 131 -0.64 6.50 9.40
C HIS A 131 0.64 6.59 8.56
N MET A 132 0.59 7.23 7.39
CA MET A 132 1.75 7.50 6.56
C MET A 132 1.94 9.01 6.39
N TRP A 133 3.18 9.45 6.21
CA TRP A 133 3.47 10.86 5.94
C TRP A 133 3.01 11.26 4.53
N PRO A 134 2.28 12.39 4.37
CA PRO A 134 1.91 12.92 3.06
C PRO A 134 3.10 13.11 2.12
N ALA A 135 4.26 13.51 2.64
CA ALA A 135 5.47 13.71 1.85
C ALA A 135 5.96 12.40 1.20
N ASP A 136 6.01 11.31 1.97
CA ASP A 136 6.45 10.00 1.46
C ASP A 136 5.44 9.43 0.45
N LEU A 137 4.14 9.59 0.72
CA LEU A 137 3.08 9.25 -0.23
C LEU A 137 3.22 10.05 -1.53
N GLY A 138 3.48 11.35 -1.45
CA GLY A 138 3.72 12.20 -2.61
C GLY A 138 4.89 11.72 -3.47
N VAL A 139 5.98 11.25 -2.85
CA VAL A 139 7.12 10.65 -3.58
C VAL A 139 6.71 9.34 -4.25
N ILE A 140 6.01 8.45 -3.55
CA ILE A 140 5.55 7.16 -4.11
C ILE A 140 4.61 7.40 -5.30
N TYR A 141 3.58 8.24 -5.15
CA TYR A 141 2.59 8.51 -6.19
C TYR A 141 3.22 9.24 -7.39
N GLY A 142 4.15 10.16 -7.15
CA GLY A 142 4.89 10.86 -8.21
C GLY A 142 5.75 9.95 -9.09
N ARG A 143 6.04 8.73 -8.64
CA ARG A 143 6.85 7.73 -9.35
C ARG A 143 6.01 6.66 -10.05
N LEU A 144 4.69 6.76 -9.99
CA LEU A 144 3.80 5.82 -10.68
C LEU A 144 3.79 6.06 -12.18
N LYS A 145 3.68 4.97 -12.94
CA LYS A 145 3.45 5.00 -14.39
C LYS A 145 2.08 5.64 -14.69
N ASN A 146 1.95 6.17 -15.90
CA ASN A 146 0.62 6.41 -16.45
C ASN A 146 -0.12 5.08 -16.67
N LEU A 147 -1.45 5.12 -16.67
CA LEU A 147 -2.30 3.95 -16.88
C LEU A 147 -2.07 3.32 -18.25
N ASN A 148 -2.12 1.99 -18.30
CA ASN A 148 -1.76 1.21 -19.47
C ASN A 148 -2.77 1.37 -20.63
N THR A 149 -2.35 1.95 -21.75
CA THR A 149 -3.21 2.20 -22.92
C THR A 149 -3.80 0.93 -23.53
N ASP A 150 -3.15 -0.23 -23.36
CA ASP A 150 -3.66 -1.53 -23.83
C ASP A 150 -4.94 -1.99 -23.09
N HIS A 151 -5.26 -1.31 -21.98
CA HIS A 151 -6.47 -1.50 -21.19
C HIS A 151 -7.53 -0.42 -21.46
N GLY A 152 -7.39 0.33 -22.56
CA GLY A 152 -8.38 1.31 -23.01
C GLY A 152 -8.39 2.59 -22.16
N PHE A 153 -7.25 2.96 -21.58
CA PHE A 153 -7.04 4.28 -20.97
C PHE A 153 -6.45 5.25 -22.01
N ALA A 154 -6.77 6.54 -21.89
CA ALA A 154 -6.16 7.56 -22.74
C ALA A 154 -4.68 7.75 -22.39
N SER A 155 -3.86 8.13 -23.37
CA SER A 155 -2.45 8.44 -23.13
C SER A 155 -2.31 9.56 -22.09
N GLY A 156 -1.40 9.38 -21.14
CA GLY A 156 -1.18 10.33 -20.04
C GLY A 156 -2.17 10.24 -18.88
N SER A 157 -3.13 9.31 -18.90
CA SER A 157 -4.02 9.08 -17.75
C SER A 157 -3.21 8.65 -16.52
N LYS A 158 -3.45 9.26 -15.37
CA LYS A 158 -2.84 8.87 -14.09
C LYS A 158 -3.77 7.95 -13.30
N ALA A 159 -3.18 7.15 -12.42
CA ALA A 159 -3.93 6.31 -11.50
C ALA A 159 -4.77 7.18 -10.55
N TYR A 160 -6.04 6.83 -10.37
CA TYR A 160 -6.89 7.48 -9.39
C TYR A 160 -6.50 7.04 -7.98
N ILE A 161 -6.26 8.00 -7.07
CA ILE A 161 -5.86 7.71 -5.69
C ILE A 161 -6.97 8.16 -4.74
N VAL A 162 -7.49 7.23 -3.95
CA VAL A 162 -8.36 7.53 -2.81
C VAL A 162 -7.69 7.01 -1.54
N GLN A 163 -7.69 7.83 -0.49
CA GLN A 163 -6.89 7.62 0.71
C GLN A 163 -7.80 7.45 1.92
N GLU A 164 -7.58 6.40 2.70
CA GLU A 164 -8.29 6.23 3.97
C GLU A 164 -7.67 7.15 5.03
N VAL A 165 -8.35 8.26 5.31
CA VAL A 165 -8.03 9.17 6.40
C VAL A 165 -9.27 9.38 7.25
N ILE A 166 -9.32 8.68 8.40
CA ILE A 166 -10.40 8.85 9.37
C ILE A 166 -10.14 10.13 10.15
N ASP A 167 -10.82 11.20 9.74
CA ASP A 167 -10.78 12.53 10.35
C ASP A 167 -12.20 13.00 10.67
N MET A 168 -12.55 12.91 11.96
CA MET A 168 -13.80 13.43 12.53
C MET A 168 -13.59 14.74 13.31
N GLY A 169 -12.41 15.36 13.20
CA GLY A 169 -11.96 16.52 13.98
C GLY A 169 -11.41 16.15 15.37
N GLY A 170 -10.64 17.08 15.97
CA GLY A 170 -10.13 16.95 17.34
C GLY A 170 -8.83 16.13 17.49
N GLU A 171 -8.10 15.91 16.40
CA GLU A 171 -6.83 15.19 16.36
C GLU A 171 -5.75 16.01 15.63
N ALA A 172 -4.48 15.58 15.73
CA ALA A 172 -3.36 16.31 15.16
C ALA A 172 -3.22 16.19 13.63
N ILE A 173 -3.89 15.20 13.02
CA ILE A 173 -3.83 14.94 11.58
C ILE A 173 -5.17 15.25 10.95
N SER A 174 -5.17 16.00 9.85
CA SER A 174 -6.36 16.32 9.07
C SER A 174 -6.36 15.67 7.70
N LYS A 175 -7.55 15.32 7.21
CA LYS A 175 -7.76 14.84 5.82
C LYS A 175 -7.30 15.83 4.76
N THR A 176 -7.26 17.13 5.06
CA THR A 176 -6.85 18.18 4.11
C THR A 176 -5.38 18.05 3.73
N GLU A 177 -4.54 17.50 4.61
CA GLU A 177 -3.12 17.18 4.33
C GLU A 177 -2.96 16.19 3.18
N TYR A 178 -4.01 15.42 2.86
CA TYR A 178 -3.98 14.36 1.86
C TYR A 178 -4.63 14.73 0.52
N THR A 179 -5.18 15.94 0.42
CA THR A 179 -5.88 16.40 -0.79
C THR A 179 -4.91 16.75 -1.92
N GLY A 180 -5.31 16.46 -3.17
CA GLY A 180 -4.51 16.81 -4.36
C GLY A 180 -3.34 15.87 -4.68
N MET A 181 -3.23 14.73 -4.00
CA MET A 181 -2.15 13.74 -4.18
C MET A 181 -2.47 12.62 -5.19
N GLY A 182 -3.44 12.80 -6.08
CA GLY A 182 -3.79 11.84 -7.14
C GLY A 182 -4.87 12.36 -8.07
#